data_AF-M0BX39-F1
#
_entry.id   AF-M0BX39-F1
#
_cell.length_a   1.000
_cell.length_b   1.000
_cell.length_c   1.000
_cell.angle_alpha   90.00
_cell.angle_beta   90.00
_cell.angle_gamma   90.00
#
_symmetry.space_group_name_H-M   'P 1'
#
loop_
_entity.id
_entity.type
_entity.pdbx_description
1 polymer ?
#
loop_
_entity_poly.entity_id
_entity_poly.type
_entity_poly.pdbx_seq_one_letter_code
_entity_poly.pdbx_strand_id
1 'polypeptide(L)'
;MATNGPDEVPAAIYRGIFFAVVFYFALLIYGQVAGEPLATYAAEFVFAVIAIGVGTILFLQREVRVAPQAILGAAACLVGGGVLQLTFLFTRVPSLDQASSFAVFAGIGLYIYAVWIVD
;
A
#
# COMPACT_ATOMS: atom_id res chain seq x y z
N MET A 1 -17.71 -26.48 -7.97
CA MET A 1 -16.24 -26.48 -8.01
C MET A 1 -15.85 -25.78 -9.30
N ALA A 2 -15.71 -24.46 -9.25
CA ALA A 2 -15.37 -23.62 -10.40
C ALA A 2 -13.93 -23.13 -10.23
N THR A 3 -13.22 -23.11 -11.35
CA THR A 3 -11.77 -23.08 -11.54
C THR A 3 -11.15 -21.75 -11.11
N ASN A 4 -10.17 -21.78 -10.20
CA ASN A 4 -9.23 -20.67 -10.01
C ASN A 4 -8.37 -20.58 -11.27
N GLY A 5 -8.64 -19.61 -12.15
CA GLY A 5 -7.69 -19.28 -13.21
C GLY A 5 -6.37 -18.81 -12.60
N PRO A 6 -5.20 -19.13 -13.20
CA PRO A 6 -3.89 -18.69 -12.71
C PRO A 6 -3.72 -17.15 -12.66
N ASP A 7 -4.68 -16.39 -13.18
CA ASP A 7 -4.64 -14.94 -13.34
C ASP A 7 -5.44 -14.17 -12.28
N GLU A 8 -6.18 -14.86 -11.39
CA GLU A 8 -6.97 -14.21 -10.33
C GLU A 8 -6.18 -14.18 -9.01
N VAL A 9 -5.93 -12.99 -8.48
CA VAL A 9 -5.36 -12.85 -7.14
C VAL A 9 -6.28 -13.53 -6.13
N PRO A 10 -5.79 -14.50 -5.34
CA PRO A 10 -6.64 -15.27 -4.44
C PRO A 10 -7.42 -14.37 -3.48
N ALA A 11 -8.70 -14.67 -3.24
CA ALA A 11 -9.53 -13.95 -2.28
C ALA A 11 -8.90 -13.85 -0.87
N ALA A 12 -8.05 -14.81 -0.51
CA ALA A 12 -7.26 -14.79 0.71
C ALA A 12 -6.31 -13.57 0.81
N ILE A 13 -5.72 -13.15 -0.31
CA ILE A 13 -4.82 -11.99 -0.36
C ILE A 13 -5.62 -10.70 -0.13
N TYR A 14 -6.77 -10.53 -0.79
CA TYR A 14 -7.64 -9.37 -0.56
C TYR A 14 -8.12 -9.28 0.89
N ARG A 15 -8.51 -10.42 1.50
CA ARG A 15 -8.86 -10.47 2.93
C ARG A 15 -7.67 -10.12 3.80
N GLY A 16 -6.47 -10.61 3.47
CA GLY A 16 -5.23 -10.28 4.17
C GLY A 16 -4.93 -8.79 4.18
N ILE A 17 -5.02 -8.14 3.01
CA ILE A 17 -4.84 -6.68 2.88
C ILE A 17 -5.89 -5.94 3.72
N PHE A 18 -7.16 -6.35 3.63
CA PHE A 18 -8.23 -5.75 4.43
C PHE A 18 -7.94 -5.82 5.93
N PHE A 19 -7.57 -7.01 6.44
CA PHE A 19 -7.22 -7.16 7.86
C PHE A 19 -5.98 -6.35 8.24
N ALA A 20 -4.97 -6.28 7.37
CA ALA A 20 -3.79 -5.47 7.61
C ALA A 20 -4.14 -3.97 7.71
N VAL A 21 -5.03 -3.47 6.84
CA VAL A 21 -5.51 -2.07 6.88
C VAL A 21 -6.29 -1.80 8.17
N VAL A 22 -7.22 -2.69 8.54
CA VAL A 22 -7.96 -2.57 9.81
C VAL A 22 -7.01 -2.58 11.01
N PHE A 23 -6.02 -3.45 10.99
CA PHE A 23 -5.00 -3.55 12.04
C PHE A 23 -4.12 -2.30 12.13
N TYR A 24 -3.71 -1.74 10.99
CA TYR A 24 -3.01 -0.46 10.92
C TYR A 24 -3.79 0.65 11.64
N PHE A 25 -5.08 0.82 11.32
CA PHE A 25 -5.89 1.84 11.97
C PHE A 25 -6.10 1.57 13.47
N ALA A 26 -6.26 0.31 13.87
CA ALA A 26 -6.34 -0.05 15.28
C ALA A 26 -5.06 0.33 16.04
N LEU A 27 -3.88 0.03 15.49
CA LEU A 27 -2.59 0.41 16.08
C LEU A 27 -2.42 1.93 16.13
N LEU A 28 -2.79 2.62 15.05
CA LEU A 28 -2.68 4.08 14.97
C LEU A 28 -3.56 4.75 16.04
N ILE A 29 -4.84 4.35 16.14
CA ILE A 29 -5.76 4.87 17.15
C ILE A 29 -5.21 4.59 18.55
N TYR A 30 -4.78 3.35 18.81
CA TYR A 30 -4.23 2.98 20.11
C TYR A 30 -2.97 3.80 20.45
N GLY A 31 -2.02 3.94 19.52
CA GLY A 31 -0.80 4.72 19.74
C GLY A 31 -1.08 6.20 20.02
N GLN A 32 -2.06 6.80 19.33
CA GLN A 32 -2.47 8.18 19.53
C GLN A 32 -3.21 8.40 20.86
N VAL A 33 -4.14 7.50 21.21
CA VAL A 33 -4.98 7.63 22.42
C VAL A 33 -4.21 7.25 23.70
N ALA A 34 -3.45 6.16 23.66
CA ALA A 34 -2.67 5.69 24.81
C ALA A 34 -1.32 6.43 24.95
N GLY A 35 -0.92 7.22 23.95
CA GLY A 35 0.39 7.87 23.92
C GLY A 35 1.55 6.88 23.84
N GLU A 36 1.30 5.68 23.29
CA GLU A 36 2.26 4.57 23.22
C GLU A 36 3.09 4.66 21.93
N PRO A 37 4.37 5.08 22.00
CA PRO A 37 5.18 5.32 20.80
C PRO A 37 5.44 4.02 20.02
N LEU A 38 5.52 2.89 20.73
CA LEU A 38 5.74 1.58 20.13
C LEU A 38 4.60 1.21 19.18
N ALA A 39 3.35 1.52 19.54
CA ALA A 39 2.18 1.24 18.71
C ALA A 39 2.17 2.09 17.45
N THR A 40 2.58 3.36 17.55
CA THR A 40 2.74 4.25 16.40
C THR A 40 3.81 3.72 15.43
N TYR A 41 4.95 3.25 15.93
CA TYR A 41 5.99 2.64 15.09
C TYR A 41 5.54 1.33 14.44
N ALA A 42 4.78 0.51 15.17
CA ALA A 42 4.17 -0.68 14.60
C ALA A 42 3.18 -0.31 13.47
N ALA A 43 2.39 0.76 13.65
CA ALA A 43 1.48 1.25 12.61
C ALA A 43 2.25 1.72 11.36
N GLU A 44 3.32 2.52 11.52
CA GLU A 44 4.19 2.96 10.43
C GLU A 44 4.77 1.78 9.64
N PHE A 45 5.23 0.74 10.36
CA PHE A 45 5.75 -0.48 9.74
C PHE A 45 4.67 -1.24 8.96
N VAL A 46 3.50 -1.46 9.56
CA VAL A 46 2.38 -2.15 8.91
C VAL A 46 1.92 -1.40 7.66
N PHE A 47 1.83 -0.06 7.74
CA PHE A 47 1.50 0.77 6.59
C PHE A 47 2.49 0.58 5.44
N ALA A 48 3.79 0.58 5.74
CA ALA A 48 4.83 0.37 4.74
C ALA A 48 4.70 -0.99 4.05
N VAL A 49 4.44 -2.05 4.82
CA VAL A 49 4.23 -3.42 4.31
C VAL A 49 2.99 -3.48 3.41
N ILE A 50 1.89 -2.84 3.81
CA ILE A 50 0.67 -2.76 2.99
C ILE A 50 0.97 -2.05 1.66
N ALA A 51 1.63 -0.89 1.70
CA ALA A 51 1.96 -0.13 0.51
C ALA A 51 2.80 -0.95 -0.49
N ILE A 52 3.85 -1.63 0.00
CA ILE A 52 4.70 -2.51 -0.82
C ILE A 52 3.89 -3.69 -1.37
N GLY A 53 3.08 -4.33 -0.53
CA GLY A 53 2.27 -5.49 -0.92
C GLY A 53 1.25 -5.13 -2.01
N VAL A 54 0.49 -4.06 -1.81
CA VAL A 54 -0.48 -3.57 -2.80
C VAL A 54 0.23 -3.16 -4.10
N GLY A 55 1.34 -2.41 -4.00
CA GLY A 55 2.11 -2.00 -5.18
C GLY A 55 2.65 -3.20 -5.97
N THR A 56 3.11 -4.25 -5.27
CA THR A 56 3.60 -5.48 -5.91
C THR A 56 2.48 -6.23 -6.62
N ILE A 57 1.29 -6.32 -6.01
CA ILE A 57 0.11 -6.93 -6.64
C ILE A 57 -0.28 -6.16 -7.89
N LEU A 58 -0.29 -4.83 -7.85
CA LEU A 58 -0.58 -4.01 -9.02
C LEU A 58 0.44 -4.22 -10.13
N PHE A 59 1.72 -4.36 -9.79
CA PHE A 59 2.76 -4.68 -10.78
C PHE A 59 2.52 -6.03 -11.45
N LEU A 60 2.14 -7.05 -10.68
CA LEU A 60 1.84 -8.39 -11.21
C LEU A 60 0.57 -8.40 -12.08
N GLN A 61 -0.43 -7.59 -11.74
CA GLN A 61 -1.69 -7.49 -12.51
C GLN A 61 -1.60 -6.57 -13.72
N ARG A 62 -0.48 -5.88 -13.95
CA ARG A 62 -0.39 -4.78 -14.93
C ARG A 62 -0.77 -5.19 -16.36
N GLU A 63 -0.45 -6.42 -16.76
CA GLU A 63 -0.57 -6.89 -18.15
C GLU A 63 -2.01 -7.29 -18.50
N VAL A 64 -2.85 -7.50 -17.49
CA VAL A 64 -4.24 -7.94 -17.63
C VAL A 64 -5.21 -6.74 -17.69
N ARG A 65 -4.73 -5.52 -17.41
CA ARG A 65 -5.58 -4.32 -17.31
C ARG A 65 -5.45 -3.39 -18.51
N VAL A 66 -6.49 -2.57 -18.74
CA VAL A 66 -6.62 -1.67 -19.90
C VAL A 66 -5.57 -0.54 -19.91
N ALA A 67 -4.99 -0.19 -18.75
CA ALA A 67 -4.05 0.93 -18.58
C ALA A 67 -2.69 0.53 -17.96
N PRO A 68 -1.88 -0.32 -18.63
CA PRO A 68 -0.69 -0.93 -18.04
C PRO A 68 0.36 0.10 -17.56
N GLN A 69 0.47 1.25 -18.23
CA GLN A 69 1.42 2.31 -17.86
C GLN A 69 1.01 3.06 -16.58
N ALA A 70 -0.28 3.38 -16.45
CA ALA A 70 -0.79 4.03 -15.24
C ALA A 70 -0.71 3.09 -14.02
N ILE A 71 -0.93 1.80 -14.21
CA ILE A 71 -0.80 0.80 -13.14
C ILE A 71 0.66 0.61 -12.75
N LEU A 72 1.59 0.62 -13.71
CA LEU A 72 3.01 0.57 -13.44
C LEU A 72 3.46 1.78 -12.60
N GLY A 73 2.99 2.98 -12.94
CA GLY A 73 3.24 4.18 -12.14
C GLY A 73 2.65 4.06 -10.73
N ALA A 74 1.43 3.53 -10.60
CA ALA A 74 0.76 3.34 -9.31
C ALA A 74 1.55 2.37 -8.43
N ALA A 75 1.97 1.25 -9.01
CA ALA A 75 2.80 0.24 -8.36
C ALA A 75 4.14 0.83 -7.91
N ALA A 76 4.85 1.56 -8.78
CA ALA A 76 6.13 2.18 -8.46
C ALA A 76 6.01 3.21 -7.33
N CYS A 77 4.97 4.05 -7.37
CA CYS A 77 4.69 5.03 -6.33
C CYS A 77 4.35 4.37 -4.98
N LEU A 78 3.57 3.30 -4.97
CA LEU A 78 3.21 2.57 -3.74
C LEU A 78 4.40 1.83 -3.13
N VAL A 79 5.19 1.12 -3.94
CA VAL A 79 6.40 0.43 -3.47
C VAL A 79 7.43 1.46 -2.99
N GLY A 80 7.67 2.51 -3.79
CA GLY A 80 8.58 3.59 -3.42
C GLY A 80 8.16 4.29 -2.13
N GLY A 81 6.86 4.58 -1.98
CA GLY A 81 6.29 5.14 -0.75
C GLY A 81 6.50 4.24 0.47
N GLY A 82 6.22 2.94 0.34
CA GLY A 82 6.46 2.00 1.44
C GLY A 82 7.94 1.87 1.81
N VAL A 83 8.85 1.84 0.83
CA VAL A 83 10.30 1.83 1.10
C VAL A 83 10.76 3.12 1.78
N LEU A 84 10.24 4.28 1.37
CA LEU A 84 10.50 5.55 2.03
C LEU A 84 10.02 5.54 3.49
N GLN A 85 8.84 4.96 3.76
CA GLN A 85 8.32 4.84 5.13
C GLN A 85 9.21 3.96 6.01
N LEU A 86 9.69 2.82 5.48
CA LEU A 86 10.66 2.00 6.19
C LEU A 86 11.95 2.77 6.46
N THR A 87 12.43 3.53 5.47
CA THR A 87 13.63 4.35 5.62
C THR A 87 13.43 5.42 6.69
N PHE A 88 12.25 6.05 6.75
CA PHE A 88 11.87 6.98 7.82
C PHE A 88 11.90 6.29 9.20
N LEU A 89 11.39 5.07 9.31
CA LEU A 89 11.38 4.33 10.58
C LEU A 89 12.80 4.15 11.17
N PHE A 90 13.81 3.94 10.31
CA PHE A 90 15.21 3.80 10.72
C PHE A 90 15.94 5.13 10.91
N THR A 91 15.66 6.13 10.06
CA THR A 91 16.43 7.38 10.03
C THR A 91 15.80 8.52 10.83
N ARG A 92 14.49 8.45 11.08
CA ARG A 92 13.66 9.48 11.74
C ARG A 92 13.70 10.85 11.08
N VAL A 93 14.01 10.91 9.78
CA VAL A 93 14.06 12.16 9.02
C VAL A 93 12.65 12.57 8.56
N PRO A 94 12.08 13.69 9.03
CA PRO A 94 10.67 14.05 8.77
C PRO A 94 10.33 14.23 7.28
N SER A 95 11.29 14.62 6.45
CA SER A 95 11.06 14.78 5.01
C SER A 95 10.78 13.45 4.29
N LEU A 96 11.27 12.32 4.82
CA LEU A 96 10.99 10.99 4.25
C LEU A 96 9.54 10.55 4.51
N ASP A 97 8.98 10.89 5.66
CA ASP A 97 7.59 10.59 6.01
C ASP A 97 6.61 11.36 5.10
N GLN A 98 6.88 12.65 4.87
CA GLN A 98 6.11 13.45 3.91
C GLN A 98 6.25 12.91 2.49
N ALA A 99 7.48 12.61 2.04
CA ALA A 99 7.71 12.06 0.71
C ALA A 99 7.02 10.71 0.51
N SER A 100 7.04 9.84 1.53
CA SER A 100 6.31 8.56 1.53
C SER A 100 4.81 8.79 1.36
N SER A 101 4.23 9.67 2.17
CA SER A 101 2.80 10.00 2.11
C SER A 101 2.39 10.52 0.73
N PHE A 102 3.17 11.43 0.14
CA PHE A 102 2.94 11.91 -1.22
C PHE A 102 3.05 10.80 -2.26
N ALA A 103 4.04 9.92 -2.15
CA ALA A 103 4.23 8.80 -3.06
C ALA A 103 3.05 7.82 -2.99
N VAL A 104 2.62 7.42 -1.78
CA VAL A 104 1.45 6.54 -1.60
C VAL A 104 0.18 7.21 -2.13
N PHE A 105 -0.02 8.50 -1.84
CA PHE A 105 -1.18 9.25 -2.33
C PHE A 105 -1.20 9.33 -3.87
N ALA A 106 -0.06 9.65 -4.49
CA ALA A 106 0.08 9.65 -5.94
C ALA A 106 -0.19 8.25 -6.53
N GLY A 107 0.29 7.19 -5.88
CA GLY A 107 0.06 5.82 -6.32
C GLY A 107 -1.41 5.41 -6.30
N ILE A 108 -2.12 5.73 -5.20
CA ILE A 108 -3.57 5.49 -5.09
C ILE A 108 -4.33 6.32 -6.13
N GLY A 109 -3.97 7.60 -6.30
CA GLY A 109 -4.59 8.47 -7.29
C GLY A 109 -4.43 7.95 -8.72
N LEU A 110 -3.23 7.47 -9.07
CA LEU A 110 -2.95 6.91 -10.39
C LEU A 110 -3.68 5.58 -10.61
N TYR A 111 -3.82 4.76 -9.56
CA TYR A 111 -4.65 3.55 -9.61
C TYR A 111 -6.13 3.89 -9.86
N ILE A 112 -6.69 4.86 -9.14
CA ILE A 112 -8.08 5.29 -9.33
C ILE A 112 -8.25 5.84 -10.75
N TYR A 113 -7.33 6.68 -11.23
CA TYR A 113 -7.34 7.19 -12.60
C TYR A 113 -7.37 6.06 -13.64
N ALA A 114 -6.51 5.05 -13.45
CA ALA A 114 -6.46 3.89 -14.33
C ALA A 114 -7.79 3.13 -14.38
N VAL A 115 -8.46 2.99 -13.24
CA VAL A 115 -9.72 2.21 -13.11
C VAL A 115 -10.98 3.01 -13.47
N TRP A 116 -10.97 4.34 -13.37
CA TRP A 116 -12.18 5.15 -13.58
C TRP A 116 -12.23 5.90 -14.91
N ILE A 117 -11.06 6.19 -15.50
CA ILE A 117 -10.99 6.96 -16.75
C ILE A 117 -10.57 6.10 -17.94
N VAL A 118 -9.76 5.07 -17.71
CA VAL A 118 -9.17 4.27 -18.80
C VAL A 118 -9.88 2.91 -18.97
N ASP A 119 -10.51 2.37 -17.93
CA ASP A 119 -11.52 1.29 -18.03
C ASP A 119 -12.86 1.85 -18.55
#